data_AF-A0A9W4SB79-F1
#
_entry.id   AF-A0A9W4SB79-F1
#
_cell.length_a   1.000
_cell.length_b   1.000
_cell.length_c   1.000
_cell.angle_alpha   90.00
_cell.angle_beta   90.00
_cell.angle_gamma   90.00
#
_symmetry.space_group_name_H-M   'P 1'
#
loop_
_entity.id
_entity.type
_entity.pdbx_description
1 polymer ?
#
loop_
_entity_poly.entity_id
_entity_poly.type
_entity_poly.pdbx_seq_one_letter_code
_entity_poly.pdbx_strand_id
1 'polypeptide(L)'
;LIDSQGKRVYLSYQPGSAFTDANAKFDSATNTWGVSISGLGGEWVARYLQLRDTSTLESLTNVTADTLRDWMLYGMNKYADSLQTTHPDLSAFQSAGSKILHVHGEQDDSIPAASSVHYYESVRSIMFPGQGFNESSAAMTSSTGCTWCLAARTAGRTRTSRAGAAPDTLNSTGEGIGELCRWPQRPLWTDNGAGFSCVYDQASIDTWKYTFDAFKMPVY
;
A
#
# COMPACT_ATOMS: atom_id res chain seq x y z
N LEU A 1 -10.66 7.70 0.15
CA LEU A 1 -12.12 7.49 0.29
C LEU A 1 -12.59 8.02 1.65
N ILE A 2 -13.62 8.87 1.66
CA ILE A 2 -14.22 9.48 2.87
C ILE A 2 -15.70 9.10 2.92
N ASP A 3 -16.21 8.68 4.07
CA ASP A 3 -17.61 8.32 4.25
C ASP A 3 -18.53 9.53 4.50
N SER A 4 -19.84 9.31 4.65
CA SER A 4 -20.80 10.42 4.86
C SER A 4 -20.63 11.16 6.18
N GLN A 5 -19.87 10.60 7.13
CA GLN A 5 -19.55 11.22 8.42
C GLN A 5 -18.21 11.98 8.37
N GLY A 6 -17.58 12.08 7.20
CA GLY A 6 -16.29 12.75 7.04
C GLY A 6 -15.10 11.88 7.48
N LYS A 7 -15.31 10.58 7.72
CA LYS A 7 -14.28 9.67 8.24
C LYS A 7 -13.54 8.96 7.12
N ARG A 8 -12.26 8.66 7.35
CA ARG A 8 -11.37 8.01 6.40
C ARG A 8 -11.66 6.51 6.33
N VAL A 9 -12.07 6.06 5.14
CA VAL A 9 -12.29 4.64 4.83
C VAL A 9 -11.09 4.04 4.12
N TYR A 10 -10.51 4.77 3.17
CA TYR A 10 -9.38 4.30 2.37
C TYR A 10 -8.46 5.44 1.98
N LEU A 11 -7.26 5.05 1.59
CA LEU A 11 -6.14 5.92 1.28
C LEU A 11 -6.33 6.64 -0.06
N SER A 12 -5.52 7.68 -0.27
CA SER A 12 -5.44 8.40 -1.54
C SER A 12 -4.27 7.88 -2.34
N TYR A 13 -4.42 7.83 -3.67
CA TYR A 13 -3.30 7.69 -4.59
C TYR A 13 -2.36 8.89 -4.47
N GLN A 14 -1.07 8.68 -4.72
CA GLN A 14 -0.11 9.77 -4.65
C GLN A 14 -0.19 10.66 -5.89
N PRO A 15 0.06 11.98 -5.76
CA PRO A 15 0.22 12.85 -6.90
C PRO A 15 1.24 12.27 -7.90
N GLY A 16 0.84 12.15 -9.17
CA GLY A 16 1.65 11.54 -10.23
C GLY A 16 1.25 10.11 -10.58
N SER A 17 0.41 9.44 -9.78
CA SER A 17 -0.25 8.20 -10.20
C SER A 17 -1.15 8.49 -11.40
N ALA A 18 -1.13 7.62 -12.41
CA ALA A 18 -1.98 7.78 -13.57
C ALA A 18 -3.46 7.47 -13.23
N PHE A 19 -4.37 7.79 -14.14
CA PHE A 19 -5.81 7.53 -13.97
C PHE A 19 -6.25 6.27 -14.70
N THR A 20 -5.34 5.30 -14.95
CA THR A 20 -5.65 4.18 -15.84
C THR A 20 -6.79 3.31 -15.32
N ASP A 21 -6.83 3.07 -14.01
CA ASP A 21 -7.91 2.33 -13.34
C ASP A 21 -9.22 3.14 -13.21
N ALA A 22 -9.19 4.44 -13.51
CA ALA A 22 -10.37 5.32 -13.56
C ALA A 22 -10.91 5.53 -14.98
N ASN A 23 -10.37 4.83 -15.98
CA ASN A 23 -10.81 4.96 -17.37
C ASN A 23 -12.29 4.60 -17.54
N ALA A 24 -13.02 5.45 -18.27
CA ALA A 24 -14.40 5.17 -18.64
C ALA A 24 -14.46 4.01 -19.65
N LYS A 25 -15.59 3.29 -19.64
CA LYS A 25 -15.90 2.26 -20.63
C LYS A 25 -17.00 2.77 -21.56
N PHE A 26 -16.80 2.57 -22.86
CA PHE A 26 -17.82 2.86 -23.86
C PHE A 26 -18.84 1.72 -23.92
N ASP A 27 -20.12 2.06 -23.87
CA ASP A 27 -21.25 1.16 -24.10
C ASP A 27 -21.80 1.39 -25.51
N SER A 28 -21.64 0.39 -26.38
CA SER A 28 -22.11 0.45 -27.77
C SER A 28 -23.61 0.29 -27.92
N ALA A 29 -24.31 -0.29 -26.93
CA ALA A 29 -25.75 -0.48 -26.97
C ALA A 29 -26.49 0.85 -26.71
N THR A 30 -25.96 1.67 -25.81
CA THR A 30 -26.51 2.99 -25.48
C THR A 30 -25.78 4.14 -26.17
N ASN A 31 -24.63 3.88 -26.80
CA ASN A 31 -23.75 4.87 -27.44
C ASN A 31 -23.25 5.93 -26.44
N THR A 32 -22.89 5.51 -25.22
CA THR A 32 -22.48 6.40 -24.13
C THR A 32 -21.21 5.94 -23.44
N TRP A 33 -20.45 6.87 -22.87
CA TRP A 33 -19.37 6.55 -21.92
C TRP A 33 -19.90 6.46 -20.50
N GLY A 34 -19.51 5.42 -19.78
CA GLY A 34 -19.94 5.18 -18.41
C GLY A 34 -18.79 4.71 -17.51
N VAL A 35 -19.12 4.49 -16.24
CA VAL A 35 -18.19 3.94 -15.25
C VAL A 35 -17.77 2.52 -15.67
N SER A 36 -16.47 2.26 -15.66
CA SER A 36 -15.94 0.92 -15.81
C SER A 36 -15.81 0.29 -14.41
N ILE A 37 -16.59 -0.76 -14.14
CA ILE A 37 -16.41 -1.57 -12.92
C ILE A 37 -15.21 -2.48 -13.17
N SER A 38 -14.14 -2.32 -12.39
CA SER A 38 -12.96 -3.18 -12.52
C SER A 38 -13.34 -4.64 -12.24
N GLY A 39 -12.74 -5.57 -12.99
CA GLY A 39 -12.96 -7.00 -12.75
C GLY A 39 -12.56 -7.41 -11.32
N LEU A 40 -11.50 -6.78 -10.78
CA LEU A 40 -11.04 -7.02 -9.42
C LEU A 40 -12.08 -6.63 -8.36
N GLY A 41 -12.60 -5.39 -8.44
CA GLY A 41 -13.53 -4.88 -7.44
C GLY A 41 -14.94 -5.46 -7.58
N GLY A 42 -15.44 -5.54 -8.81
CA GLY A 42 -16.77 -6.06 -9.10
C GLY A 42 -16.92 -7.54 -8.73
N GLU A 43 -15.94 -8.38 -9.09
CA GLU A 43 -15.96 -9.80 -8.75
C GLU A 43 -15.85 -10.00 -7.24
N TRP A 44 -14.94 -9.29 -6.56
CA TRP A 44 -14.79 -9.37 -5.11
C TRP A 44 -16.12 -9.21 -4.38
N VAL A 45 -16.86 -8.14 -4.70
CA VAL A 45 -18.15 -7.88 -4.06
C VAL A 45 -19.19 -8.92 -4.46
N ALA A 46 -19.38 -9.19 -5.75
CA ALA A 46 -20.47 -10.03 -6.21
C ALA A 46 -20.27 -11.51 -5.84
N ARG A 47 -19.07 -12.03 -6.04
CA ARG A 47 -18.75 -13.45 -5.83
C ARG A 47 -18.41 -13.78 -4.39
N TYR A 48 -17.58 -12.97 -3.73
CA TYR A 48 -17.06 -13.33 -2.40
C TYR A 48 -17.89 -12.70 -1.28
N LEU A 49 -18.35 -11.46 -1.42
CA LEU A 49 -19.20 -10.87 -0.38
C LEU A 49 -20.66 -11.33 -0.50
N GLN A 50 -21.24 -11.25 -1.71
CA GLN A 50 -22.65 -11.57 -1.97
C GLN A 50 -22.90 -13.04 -2.36
N LEU A 51 -21.86 -13.85 -2.58
CA LEU A 51 -21.95 -15.28 -2.91
C LEU A 51 -22.78 -15.57 -4.18
N ARG A 52 -22.70 -14.68 -5.18
CA ARG A 52 -23.35 -14.85 -6.49
C ARG A 52 -22.38 -15.50 -7.47
N ASP A 53 -22.87 -16.41 -8.31
CA ASP A 53 -22.08 -16.95 -9.41
C ASP A 53 -22.04 -15.97 -10.60
N THR A 54 -21.27 -14.89 -10.43
CA THR A 54 -20.99 -13.88 -11.46
C THR A 54 -19.58 -13.35 -11.25
N SER A 55 -18.98 -12.80 -12.31
CA SER A 55 -17.64 -12.20 -12.28
C SER A 55 -17.65 -10.68 -12.13
N THR A 56 -18.81 -10.05 -11.94
CA THR A 56 -18.91 -8.59 -11.71
C THR A 56 -20.25 -8.18 -11.11
N LEU A 57 -20.31 -6.95 -10.59
CA LEU A 57 -21.55 -6.26 -10.28
C LEU A 57 -22.22 -5.75 -11.56
N GLU A 58 -23.54 -5.83 -11.62
CA GLU A 58 -24.32 -5.31 -12.76
C GLU A 58 -24.32 -3.78 -12.81
N SER A 59 -24.27 -3.12 -11.65
CA SER A 59 -24.26 -1.66 -11.55
C SER A 59 -23.68 -1.20 -10.20
N LEU A 60 -23.20 0.04 -10.16
CA LEU A 60 -22.87 0.79 -8.93
C LEU A 60 -23.96 1.78 -8.53
N THR A 61 -25.15 1.72 -9.13
CA THR A 61 -26.30 2.53 -8.72
C THR A 61 -26.54 2.38 -7.22
N ASN A 62 -26.62 3.50 -6.51
CA ASN A 62 -26.77 3.59 -5.05
C ASN A 62 -25.59 3.04 -4.22
N VAL A 63 -24.45 2.71 -4.83
CA VAL A 63 -23.23 2.39 -4.08
C VAL A 63 -22.59 3.69 -3.60
N THR A 64 -22.60 3.89 -2.28
CA THR A 64 -22.01 5.07 -1.62
C THR A 64 -20.67 4.74 -0.98
N ALA A 65 -19.94 5.76 -0.52
CA ALA A 65 -18.73 5.54 0.30
C ALA A 65 -19.03 4.76 1.59
N ASP A 66 -20.22 4.93 2.17
CA ASP A 66 -20.69 4.13 3.32
C ASP A 66 -20.86 2.66 2.93
N THR A 67 -21.44 2.40 1.75
CA THR A 67 -21.62 1.04 1.22
C THR A 67 -20.27 0.35 1.04
N LEU A 68 -19.28 1.07 0.48
CA LEU A 68 -17.93 0.56 0.31
C LEU A 68 -17.24 0.28 1.64
N ARG A 69 -17.36 1.19 2.63
CA ARG A 69 -16.83 0.98 3.99
C ARG A 69 -17.39 -0.30 4.61
N ASP A 70 -18.70 -0.50 4.51
CA ASP A 70 -19.37 -1.64 5.14
C ASP A 70 -18.99 -2.96 4.45
N TRP A 71 -18.85 -2.96 3.11
CA TRP A 71 -18.31 -4.10 2.36
C TRP A 71 -16.85 -4.41 2.72
N MET A 72 -16.00 -3.40 2.88
CA MET A 72 -14.62 -3.59 3.31
C MET A 72 -14.57 -4.25 4.71
N LEU A 73 -15.34 -3.72 5.67
CA LEU A 73 -15.40 -4.28 7.03
C LEU A 73 -15.95 -5.71 7.02
N TYR A 74 -17.02 -5.96 6.26
CA TYR A 74 -17.59 -7.30 6.14
C TYR A 74 -16.59 -8.28 5.52
N GLY A 75 -15.90 -7.91 4.44
CA GLY A 75 -14.89 -8.73 3.78
C GLY A 75 -13.68 -9.01 4.68
N MET A 76 -13.21 -8.01 5.43
CA MET A 76 -12.16 -8.19 6.43
C MET A 76 -12.55 -9.23 7.47
N ASN A 77 -13.76 -9.16 8.02
CA ASN A 77 -14.22 -10.10 9.04
C ASN A 77 -14.50 -11.49 8.48
N LYS A 78 -15.15 -11.57 7.31
CA LYS A 78 -15.55 -12.84 6.69
C LYS A 78 -14.36 -13.71 6.29
N TYR A 79 -13.27 -13.07 5.86
CA TYR A 79 -12.10 -13.75 5.31
C TYR A 79 -10.83 -13.47 6.12
N ALA A 80 -10.99 -13.09 7.40
CA ALA A 80 -9.89 -12.71 8.28
C ALA A 80 -8.79 -13.80 8.37
N ASP A 81 -9.19 -15.06 8.35
CA ASP A 81 -8.33 -16.23 8.50
C ASP A 81 -7.89 -16.86 7.17
N SER A 82 -8.46 -16.44 6.04
CA SER A 82 -8.26 -17.10 4.76
C SER A 82 -7.69 -16.21 3.66
N LEU A 83 -8.17 -14.98 3.51
CA LEU A 83 -7.77 -14.08 2.40
C LEU A 83 -7.14 -12.77 2.89
N GLN A 84 -7.35 -12.37 4.14
CA GLN A 84 -6.69 -11.18 4.67
C GLN A 84 -5.21 -11.47 4.97
N THR A 85 -4.31 -10.65 4.42
CA THR A 85 -2.85 -10.79 4.59
C THR A 85 -2.24 -9.59 5.29
N THR A 86 -2.89 -9.11 6.35
CA THR A 86 -2.55 -7.86 7.07
C THR A 86 -2.06 -8.11 8.50
N HIS A 87 -1.68 -9.35 8.85
CA HIS A 87 -1.24 -9.69 10.20
C HIS A 87 0.15 -9.08 10.52
N PRO A 88 0.25 -8.09 11.45
CA PRO A 88 1.47 -7.30 11.61
C PRO A 88 2.51 -7.95 12.54
N ASP A 89 2.15 -8.98 13.32
CA ASP A 89 3.10 -9.72 14.15
C ASP A 89 3.87 -10.71 13.29
N LEU A 90 5.14 -10.37 13.04
CA LEU A 90 6.07 -11.18 12.24
C LEU A 90 7.09 -11.92 13.12
N SER A 91 6.82 -12.10 14.41
CA SER A 91 7.75 -12.75 15.36
C SER A 91 8.17 -14.15 14.92
N ALA A 92 7.24 -14.94 14.37
CA ALA A 92 7.56 -16.25 13.83
C ALA A 92 8.57 -16.17 12.68
N PHE A 93 8.36 -15.25 11.72
CA PHE A 93 9.28 -15.02 10.61
C PHE A 93 10.66 -14.56 11.09
N GLN A 94 10.68 -13.62 12.04
CA GLN A 94 11.90 -13.11 12.65
C GLN A 94 12.68 -14.24 13.36
N SER A 95 12.00 -15.04 14.18
CA SER A 95 12.61 -16.15 14.93
C SER A 95 13.18 -17.24 14.03
N ALA A 96 12.59 -17.44 12.85
CA ALA A 96 13.09 -18.34 11.81
C ALA A 96 14.29 -17.76 11.03
N GLY A 97 14.73 -16.54 11.33
CA GLY A 97 15.80 -15.85 10.61
C GLY A 97 15.40 -15.38 9.20
N SER A 98 14.09 -15.35 8.90
CA SER A 98 13.58 -14.95 7.58
C SER A 98 13.73 -13.46 7.36
N LYS A 99 13.95 -13.06 6.10
CA LYS A 99 14.07 -11.65 5.68
C LYS A 99 13.02 -11.33 4.64
N ILE A 100 12.42 -10.13 4.72
CA ILE A 100 11.36 -9.67 3.79
C ILE A 100 11.82 -8.40 3.10
N LEU A 101 11.74 -8.36 1.78
CA LEU A 101 11.91 -7.13 1.01
C LEU A 101 10.56 -6.71 0.45
N HIS A 102 10.01 -5.60 0.92
CA HIS A 102 8.78 -5.00 0.37
C HIS A 102 9.17 -3.80 -0.49
N VAL A 103 8.78 -3.81 -1.77
CA VAL A 103 8.91 -2.65 -2.65
C VAL A 103 7.56 -2.24 -3.23
N HIS A 104 7.22 -0.96 -3.19
CA HIS A 104 5.98 -0.42 -3.77
C HIS A 104 6.26 0.84 -4.59
N GLY A 105 5.64 0.95 -5.77
CA GLY A 105 5.70 2.15 -6.61
C GLY A 105 4.86 3.30 -6.07
N GLU A 106 5.41 4.48 -5.80
CA GLU A 106 4.69 5.65 -5.33
C GLU A 106 3.63 6.12 -6.31
N GLN A 107 3.87 5.98 -7.62
CA GLN A 107 2.90 6.30 -8.68
C GLN A 107 2.06 5.07 -9.10
N ASP A 108 1.97 4.04 -8.27
CA ASP A 108 1.05 2.92 -8.51
C ASP A 108 -0.39 3.44 -8.52
N ASP A 109 -1.05 3.28 -9.67
CA ASP A 109 -2.40 3.75 -9.93
C ASP A 109 -3.48 2.70 -9.65
N SER A 110 -3.08 1.52 -9.19
CA SER A 110 -3.97 0.42 -8.85
C SER A 110 -4.09 0.22 -7.34
N ILE A 111 -2.97 0.27 -6.61
CA ILE A 111 -2.93 0.17 -5.15
C ILE A 111 -2.21 1.40 -4.59
N PRO A 112 -2.84 2.23 -3.75
CA PRO A 112 -2.16 3.38 -3.16
C PRO A 112 -0.94 2.94 -2.34
N ALA A 113 0.26 3.41 -2.68
CA ALA A 113 1.50 3.06 -1.97
C ALA A 113 1.49 3.37 -0.46
N ALA A 114 0.66 4.34 -0.05
CA ALA A 114 0.41 4.61 1.37
C ALA A 114 -0.14 3.40 2.15
N SER A 115 -0.78 2.44 1.48
CA SER A 115 -1.25 1.18 2.11
C SER A 115 -0.10 0.35 2.62
N SER A 116 1.00 0.32 1.85
CA SER A 116 2.21 -0.34 2.25
C SER A 116 2.88 0.41 3.39
N VAL A 117 2.99 1.74 3.32
CA VAL A 117 3.48 2.51 4.47
C VAL A 117 2.65 2.23 5.73
N HIS A 118 1.33 2.19 5.62
CA HIS A 118 0.46 1.86 6.75
C HIS A 118 0.74 0.46 7.33
N TYR A 119 0.92 -0.55 6.48
CA TYR A 119 1.27 -1.90 6.93
C TYR A 119 2.67 -1.96 7.54
N TYR A 120 3.64 -1.18 7.03
CA TYR A 120 4.97 -1.03 7.65
C TYR A 120 4.85 -0.47 9.06
N GLU A 121 4.09 0.60 9.25
CA GLU A 121 3.88 1.22 10.56
C GLU A 121 3.16 0.28 11.53
N SER A 122 2.23 -0.53 11.03
CA SER A 122 1.55 -1.58 11.79
C SER A 122 2.54 -2.63 12.30
N VAL A 123 3.38 -3.18 11.41
CA VAL A 123 4.46 -4.12 11.81
C VAL A 123 5.42 -3.45 12.79
N ARG A 124 5.88 -2.23 12.51
CA ARG A 124 6.83 -1.48 13.33
C ARG A 124 6.33 -1.33 14.77
N SER A 125 5.09 -0.86 14.92
CA SER A 125 4.50 -0.58 16.22
C SER A 125 4.17 -1.83 17.04
N ILE A 126 3.79 -2.93 16.37
CA ILE A 126 3.47 -4.21 17.01
C ILE A 126 4.73 -4.98 17.41
N MET A 127 5.73 -5.05 16.52
CA MET A 127 6.98 -5.79 16.78
C MET A 127 7.92 -5.07 17.75
N PHE A 128 7.86 -3.74 17.82
CA PHE A 128 8.76 -2.91 18.64
C PHE A 128 7.97 -1.93 19.52
N PRO A 129 7.11 -2.45 20.43
CA PRO A 129 6.28 -1.60 21.27
C PRO A 129 7.14 -0.74 22.21
N GLY A 130 6.73 0.52 22.39
CA GLY A 130 7.40 1.47 23.29
C GLY A 130 8.63 2.18 22.74
N GLN A 131 9.12 1.79 21.55
CA GLN A 131 10.24 2.48 20.89
C GLN A 131 9.78 3.69 20.08
N GLY A 132 10.66 4.68 19.98
CA GLY A 132 10.45 5.83 19.10
C GLY A 132 10.46 5.44 17.61
N PHE A 133 9.97 6.32 16.73
CA PHE A 133 9.88 6.05 15.29
C PHE A 133 11.23 5.64 14.67
N ASN A 134 12.28 6.42 14.90
CA ASN A 134 13.61 6.15 14.34
C ASN A 134 14.25 4.88 14.93
N GLU A 135 14.07 4.65 16.22
CA GLU A 135 14.61 3.48 16.93
C GLU A 135 13.97 2.20 16.40
N SER A 136 12.64 2.14 16.37
CA SER A 136 11.89 0.97 15.86
C SER A 136 12.10 0.75 14.36
N SER A 137 12.25 1.81 13.56
CA SER A 137 12.59 1.69 12.14
C SER A 137 13.97 1.07 11.94
N ALA A 138 14.96 1.42 12.77
CA ALA A 138 16.28 0.79 12.76
C ALA A 138 16.25 -0.65 13.32
N ALA A 139 15.36 -0.94 14.27
CA ALA A 139 15.16 -2.28 14.79
C ALA A 139 14.58 -3.23 13.73
N MET A 140 13.63 -2.76 12.90
CA MET A 140 13.10 -3.53 11.77
C MET A 140 14.19 -3.96 10.78
N THR A 141 15.17 -3.09 10.50
CA THR A 141 16.20 -3.39 9.51
C THR A 141 17.29 -4.31 10.05
N SER A 142 17.63 -4.17 11.34
CA SER A 142 18.66 -4.97 12.00
C SER A 142 18.18 -6.36 12.42
N SER A 143 16.98 -6.46 12.99
CA SER A 143 16.53 -7.69 13.69
C SER A 143 15.57 -8.55 12.86
N THR A 144 14.59 -7.98 12.16
CA THR A 144 13.71 -8.75 11.25
C THR A 144 14.32 -8.88 9.85
N GLY A 145 15.31 -8.05 9.50
CA GLY A 145 15.79 -7.88 8.13
C GLY A 145 14.63 -7.70 7.14
N CYS A 146 13.56 -7.07 7.62
CA CYS A 146 12.49 -6.57 6.79
C CYS A 146 12.91 -5.20 6.29
N THR A 147 13.22 -5.11 5.01
CA THR A 147 13.53 -3.85 4.34
C THR A 147 12.34 -3.42 3.50
N TRP A 148 11.95 -2.16 3.65
CA TRP A 148 10.87 -1.57 2.88
C TRP A 148 11.42 -0.43 2.05
N CYS A 149 11.16 -0.45 0.75
CA CYS A 149 11.60 0.57 -0.18
C CYS A 149 10.39 1.10 -0.96
N LEU A 150 10.33 2.41 -1.15
CA LEU A 150 9.38 3.04 -2.06
C LEU A 150 10.13 3.42 -3.34
N ALA A 151 9.50 3.22 -4.49
CA ALA A 151 10.07 3.50 -5.81
C ALA A 151 9.18 4.46 -6.59
N ALA A 152 9.71 5.36 -7.43
CA ALA A 152 8.86 6.33 -8.14
C ALA A 152 7.86 5.71 -9.16
N ARG A 153 8.12 4.49 -9.67
CA ARG A 153 7.25 3.73 -10.59
C ARG A 153 7.18 2.27 -10.14
N THR A 154 6.30 1.47 -10.75
CA THR A 154 6.22 0.00 -10.56
C THR A 154 7.63 -0.59 -10.51
N ALA A 155 7.97 -1.17 -9.35
CA ALA A 155 9.33 -1.60 -9.10
C ALA A 155 9.78 -2.61 -10.16
N GLY A 156 10.78 -2.24 -10.96
CA GLY A 156 11.47 -3.18 -11.84
C GLY A 156 12.13 -4.31 -11.03
N ARG A 157 12.72 -5.30 -11.72
CA ARG A 157 13.40 -6.42 -11.05
C ARG A 157 14.46 -5.91 -10.08
N THR A 158 14.21 -6.02 -8.78
CA THR A 158 15.20 -5.74 -7.75
C THR A 158 16.12 -6.95 -7.59
N ARG A 159 17.44 -6.73 -7.60
CA ARG A 159 18.42 -7.78 -7.30
C ARG A 159 18.77 -7.70 -5.83
N THR A 160 18.37 -8.70 -5.05
CA THR A 160 18.92 -8.88 -3.70
C THR A 160 20.28 -9.57 -3.80
N SER A 161 21.31 -8.99 -3.19
CA SER A 161 22.50 -9.74 -2.84
C SER A 161 22.17 -10.58 -1.60
N ARG A 162 22.61 -11.84 -1.61
CA ARG A 162 22.35 -12.85 -0.58
C ARG A 162 23.22 -12.60 0.69
N ALA A 163 23.39 -11.34 1.09
CA ALA A 163 24.30 -10.92 2.14
C ALA A 163 23.53 -10.54 3.42
N GLY A 164 24.04 -10.95 4.58
CA GLY A 164 23.34 -10.96 5.88
C GLY A 164 22.98 -9.62 6.51
N ALA A 165 22.97 -8.50 5.78
CA ALA A 165 22.56 -7.19 6.25
C ALA A 165 21.45 -6.59 5.35
N ALA A 166 20.49 -5.91 5.97
CA ALA A 166 19.45 -5.18 5.25
C ALA A 166 20.07 -4.09 4.36
N PRO A 167 19.75 -4.03 3.05
CA PRO A 167 20.28 -2.98 2.18
C PRO A 167 19.76 -1.61 2.63
N ASP A 168 20.64 -0.61 2.63
CA ASP A 168 20.26 0.79 2.83
C ASP A 168 19.64 1.39 1.56
N THR A 169 20.10 0.94 0.39
CA THR A 169 19.54 1.28 -0.91
C THR A 169 19.37 0.06 -1.80
N LEU A 170 18.46 0.15 -2.77
CA LEU A 170 18.30 -0.86 -3.82
C LEU A 170 18.56 -0.24 -5.18
N ASN A 171 19.45 -0.87 -5.95
CA ASN A 171 19.61 -0.50 -7.36
C ASN A 171 18.38 -0.92 -8.15
N SER A 172 17.88 0.01 -8.96
CA SER A 172 16.77 -0.19 -9.88
C SER A 172 17.29 -0.02 -11.31
N THR A 173 17.04 -1.00 -12.16
CA THR A 173 17.31 -0.91 -13.60
C THR A 173 15.98 -0.66 -14.31
N GLY A 174 15.75 0.56 -14.79
CA GLY A 174 14.51 0.94 -15.47
C GLY A 174 14.38 2.46 -15.66
N GLU A 175 13.26 2.91 -16.20
CA GLU A 175 12.92 4.34 -16.27
C GLU A 175 12.57 4.86 -14.86
N GLY A 176 13.19 5.97 -14.46
CA GLY A 176 12.95 6.63 -13.17
C GLY A 176 14.21 6.71 -12.32
N ILE A 177 14.06 6.46 -11.02
CA ILE A 177 15.15 6.60 -10.04
C ILE A 177 16.04 5.34 -10.08
N GLY A 178 17.34 5.54 -10.31
CA GLY A 178 18.31 4.44 -10.42
C GLY A 178 18.65 3.78 -9.09
N GLU A 179 18.40 4.46 -7.98
CA GLU A 179 18.66 3.99 -6.62
C GLU A 179 17.45 4.32 -5.74
N LEU A 180 16.96 3.30 -5.02
CA LEU A 180 15.81 3.39 -4.12
C LEU A 180 16.29 3.58 -2.70
N CYS A 181 15.70 4.55 -2.00
CA CYS A 181 15.91 4.71 -0.57
C CYS A 181 15.02 3.76 0.23
N ARG A 182 15.58 3.19 1.29
CA ARG A 182 14.80 2.46 2.28
C ARG A 182 13.92 3.42 3.09
N TRP A 183 12.63 3.12 3.18
CA TRP A 183 11.71 3.82 4.08
C TRP A 183 12.24 3.78 5.53
N PRO A 184 12.24 4.91 6.27
CA PRO A 184 11.61 6.20 5.99
C PRO A 184 12.48 7.21 5.23
N GLN A 185 13.65 6.83 4.71
CA GLN A 185 14.46 7.78 3.96
C GLN A 185 13.84 8.08 2.58
N ARG A 186 14.03 9.31 2.13
CA ARG A 186 13.55 9.83 0.85
C ARG A 186 14.74 10.23 -0.02
N PRO A 187 14.66 10.04 -1.34
CA PRO A 187 15.73 10.46 -2.21
C PRO A 187 15.76 12.00 -2.31
N LEU A 188 16.94 12.57 -2.14
CA LEU A 188 17.22 13.99 -2.32
C LEU A 188 18.34 14.15 -3.35
N TRP A 189 18.03 14.91 -4.41
CA TRP A 189 19.02 15.32 -5.40
C TRP A 189 19.54 16.72 -5.09
N THR A 190 20.86 16.87 -5.07
CA THR A 190 21.55 18.14 -4.89
C THR A 190 22.37 18.48 -6.13
N ASP A 191 22.94 19.68 -6.16
CA ASP A 191 23.90 20.08 -7.20
C ASP A 191 23.38 19.89 -8.63
N ASN A 192 22.14 20.35 -8.86
CA ASN A 192 21.42 20.21 -10.14
C ASN A 192 21.28 18.75 -10.62
N GLY A 193 21.15 17.80 -9.70
CA GLY A 193 20.96 16.37 -10.01
C GLY A 193 22.25 15.55 -10.02
N ALA A 194 23.41 16.17 -9.76
CA ALA A 194 24.69 15.45 -9.68
C ALA A 194 24.90 14.75 -8.33
N GLY A 195 24.33 15.27 -7.24
CA GLY A 195 24.35 14.65 -5.92
C GLY A 195 23.08 13.83 -5.67
N PHE A 196 23.23 12.68 -5.02
CA PHE A 196 22.12 11.85 -4.55
C PHE A 196 22.36 11.42 -3.10
N SER A 197 21.34 11.52 -2.27
CA SER A 197 21.39 11.03 -0.89
C SER A 197 20.00 10.59 -0.42
N CYS A 198 19.98 9.59 0.46
CA CYS A 198 18.76 9.18 1.16
C CYS A 198 18.67 9.93 2.48
N VAL A 199 17.70 10.84 2.59
CA VAL A 199 17.55 11.74 3.74
C VAL A 199 16.28 11.47 4.53
N TYR A 200 16.34 11.72 5.84
CA TYR A 200 15.16 11.72 6.69
C TYR A 200 14.53 13.12 6.70
N ASP A 201 13.22 13.19 6.47
CA ASP A 201 12.45 14.43 6.63
C ASP A 201 11.09 14.12 7.27
N GLN A 202 10.83 14.68 8.45
CA GLN A 202 9.62 14.39 9.23
C GLN A 202 8.35 14.83 8.49
N ALA A 203 8.37 16.01 7.88
CA ALA A 203 7.22 16.56 7.18
C ALA A 203 6.83 15.66 6.01
N SER A 204 7.81 15.15 5.25
CA SER A 204 7.59 14.16 4.21
C SER A 204 6.94 12.90 4.78
N ILE A 205 7.46 12.33 5.87
CA ILE A 205 6.89 11.12 6.48
C ILE A 205 5.44 11.30 6.94
N ASP A 206 5.13 12.45 7.53
CA ASP A 206 3.79 12.70 8.07
C ASP A 206 2.74 12.78 6.95
N THR A 207 3.12 13.08 5.71
CA THR A 207 2.19 13.02 4.55
C THR A 207 1.74 11.60 4.19
N TRP A 208 2.43 10.57 4.67
CA TRP A 208 2.10 9.16 4.41
C TRP A 208 1.35 8.48 5.56
N LYS A 209 1.14 9.18 6.68
CA LYS A 209 0.45 8.63 7.86
C LYS A 209 -1.02 9.01 7.80
N TYR A 210 -1.87 7.99 7.84
CA TYR A 210 -3.32 8.14 7.80
C TYR A 210 -3.95 7.56 9.06
N THR A 211 -5.07 8.15 9.47
CA THR A 211 -5.96 7.58 10.49
C THR A 211 -7.16 6.97 9.78
N PHE A 212 -7.55 5.76 10.14
CA PHE A 212 -8.73 5.06 9.60
C PHE A 212 -9.89 5.07 10.62
N ASP A 213 -10.39 6.27 10.90
CA ASP A 213 -11.40 6.53 11.93
C ASP A 213 -12.83 6.10 11.56
N ALA A 214 -13.04 5.63 10.32
CA ALA A 214 -14.28 5.00 9.89
C ALA A 214 -14.51 3.61 10.52
N PHE A 215 -13.44 2.93 10.96
CA PHE A 215 -13.52 1.58 11.54
C PHE A 215 -13.30 1.61 13.05
N LYS A 216 -14.02 0.76 13.77
CA LYS A 216 -13.88 0.62 15.24
C LYS A 216 -12.77 -0.34 15.65
N MET A 217 -12.38 -1.24 14.76
CA MET A 217 -11.31 -2.21 14.96
C MET A 217 -10.03 -1.70 14.30
N PRO A 218 -8.84 -2.10 14.80
CA PRO A 218 -7.60 -1.83 14.09
C PRO A 218 -7.66 -2.32 12.65
N VAL A 219 -7.21 -1.47 11.73
CA VAL A 219 -6.95 -1.80 10.34
C VAL A 219 -5.45 -1.72 10.16
N TYR A 220 -4.85 -2.78 9.62
CA TYR A 220 -3.40 -2.92 9.44
C TYR A 220 -3.03 -2.90 7.96
#